data_AF-A0AA39V4W7-F1
#
_entry.id   AF-A0AA39V4W7-F1
#
_cell.length_a   1.000
_cell.length_b   1.000
_cell.length_c   1.000
_cell.angle_alpha   90.00
_cell.angle_beta   90.00
_cell.angle_gamma   90.00
#
_symmetry.space_group_name_H-M   'P 1'
#
loop_
_entity.id
_entity.type
_entity.pdbx_description
1 polymer ?
#
loop_
_entity_poly.entity_id
_entity_poly.type
_entity_poly.pdbx_seq_one_letter_code
_entity_poly.pdbx_strand_id
1 'polypeptide(L)'
;MEASTSLFSRLYNWLMGEPTIRQTNLQVLKIPADGSPPHLVQLNTIDVASDGNVDSCQGHIPDFRPYWGTKEGFSWRDIVQFTVRDQSLPELNGAYSGWKSFALDHIPLSEHTGFCGDAFVAKTPIWEYDENGAVYEDFPIAFVRSPLLGMMLERMHDR
;
A
#
# COMPACT_ATOMS: atom_id res chain seq x y z
N MET A 1 -22.34 11.65 -33.82
CA MET A 1 -23.00 12.16 -32.60
C MET A 1 -22.07 11.84 -31.44
N GLU A 2 -20.98 12.60 -31.29
CA GLU A 2 -19.81 12.15 -30.50
C GLU A 2 -19.00 13.31 -29.89
N ALA A 3 -19.59 14.50 -29.75
CA ALA A 3 -18.90 15.68 -29.22
C ALA A 3 -19.41 16.16 -27.85
N SER A 4 -20.48 15.54 -27.32
CA SER A 4 -21.18 16.02 -26.12
C SER A 4 -20.61 15.50 -24.80
N THR A 5 -19.95 14.34 -24.81
CA THR A 5 -19.45 13.70 -23.58
C THR A 5 -18.20 14.40 -23.05
N SER A 6 -17.37 14.94 -23.94
CA SER A 6 -16.09 15.60 -23.61
C SER A 6 -16.26 16.90 -22.82
N LEU A 7 -17.26 17.73 -23.16
CA LEU A 7 -17.48 19.03 -22.50
C LEU A 7 -18.12 18.87 -21.11
N PHE A 8 -19.05 17.93 -20.95
CA PHE A 8 -19.66 17.65 -19.65
C PHE A 8 -18.64 17.08 -18.67
N SER A 9 -17.80 16.14 -19.09
CA SER A 9 -16.71 15.61 -18.25
C SER A 9 -15.71 16.69 -17.85
N ARG A 10 -15.34 17.59 -18.77
CA ARG A 10 -14.43 18.71 -18.47
C ARG A 10 -15.04 19.74 -17.53
N LEU A 11 -16.33 20.06 -17.70
CA LEU A 11 -17.04 21.00 -16.83
C LEU A 11 -17.26 20.41 -15.43
N TYR A 12 -17.54 19.11 -15.35
CA TYR A 12 -17.66 18.37 -14.09
C TYR A 12 -16.34 18.34 -13.33
N ASN A 13 -15.24 18.00 -14.00
CA ASN A 13 -13.88 18.04 -13.44
C ASN A 13 -13.44 19.46 -13.01
N TRP A 14 -13.89 20.50 -13.73
CA TRP A 14 -13.59 21.89 -13.35
C TRP A 14 -14.38 22.34 -12.12
N LEU A 15 -15.65 21.91 -11.98
CA LEU A 15 -16.52 22.27 -10.86
C LEU A 15 -16.20 21.49 -9.57
N MET A 16 -15.81 20.23 -9.69
CA MET A 16 -15.58 19.33 -8.56
C MET A 16 -14.09 19.23 -8.18
N GLY A 17 -13.19 19.82 -8.98
CA GLY A 17 -11.77 19.49 -8.98
C GLY A 17 -11.52 18.21 -9.81
N GLU A 18 -10.38 18.12 -10.49
CA GLU A 18 -9.98 16.82 -11.03
C GLU A 18 -9.77 15.88 -9.83
N PRO A 19 -10.27 14.63 -9.87
CA PRO A 19 -9.92 13.64 -8.86
C PRO A 19 -8.41 13.58 -8.87
N THR A 20 -7.83 14.16 -7.84
CA THR A 20 -6.39 14.23 -7.73
C THR A 20 -6.00 12.80 -7.49
N ILE A 21 -5.46 12.10 -8.51
CA ILE A 21 -4.84 10.80 -8.32
C ILE A 21 -3.67 11.08 -7.37
N ARG A 22 -3.91 10.98 -6.07
CA ARG A 22 -3.16 11.77 -5.08
C ARG A 22 -1.71 11.33 -4.95
N GLN A 23 -1.36 10.13 -5.37
CA GLN A 23 0.03 9.75 -5.56
C GLN A 23 0.10 8.62 -6.59
N THR A 24 0.51 8.94 -7.81
CA THR A 24 1.01 7.93 -8.75
C THR A 24 2.39 7.44 -8.36
N ASN A 25 3.02 8.02 -7.33
CA ASN A 25 4.38 7.72 -6.96
C ASN A 25 4.54 7.87 -5.43
N LEU A 26 4.63 6.76 -4.72
CA LEU A 26 4.60 6.66 -3.26
C LEU A 26 5.86 5.96 -2.72
N GLN A 27 6.52 6.56 -1.72
CA GLN A 27 7.53 5.82 -0.95
C GLN A 27 6.85 4.85 0.01
N VAL A 28 7.21 3.57 -0.10
CA VAL A 28 6.75 2.51 0.78
C VAL A 28 7.95 1.80 1.41
N LEU A 29 7.73 1.15 2.55
CA LEU A 29 8.71 0.23 3.11
C LEU A 29 8.61 -1.11 2.39
N LYS A 30 9.72 -1.59 1.83
CA LYS A 30 9.88 -2.97 1.37
C LYS A 30 10.56 -3.80 2.46
N ILE A 31 10.03 -4.99 2.72
CA ILE A 31 10.62 -6.06 3.53
C ILE A 31 11.02 -7.18 2.55
N PRO A 32 12.29 -7.29 2.17
CA PRO A 32 12.74 -8.20 1.12
C PRO A 32 12.60 -9.67 1.49
N ALA A 33 12.20 -10.54 0.55
CA ALA A 33 12.09 -11.98 0.81
C ALA A 33 13.44 -12.65 1.12
N ASP A 34 14.53 -12.09 0.60
CA ASP A 34 15.89 -12.65 0.60
C ASP A 34 16.67 -12.40 1.89
N GLY A 35 16.00 -11.97 2.96
CA GLY A 35 16.63 -11.68 4.24
C GLY A 35 17.41 -10.36 4.28
N SER A 36 17.51 -9.61 3.17
CA SER A 36 18.18 -8.31 3.18
C SER A 36 17.41 -7.28 4.02
N PRO A 37 18.07 -6.22 4.53
CA PRO A 37 17.44 -5.26 5.42
C PRO A 37 16.23 -4.53 4.80
N PRO A 38 15.15 -4.30 5.56
CA PRO A 38 14.03 -3.46 5.12
C PRO A 38 14.50 -2.06 4.69
N HIS A 39 13.97 -1.57 3.59
CA HIS A 39 14.36 -0.29 2.99
C HIS A 39 13.20 0.35 2.21
N LEU A 40 13.30 1.64 1.91
CA LEU A 40 12.28 2.34 1.16
C LEU A 40 12.43 2.08 -0.33
N VAL A 41 11.30 1.85 -0.99
CA VAL A 41 11.20 1.77 -2.45
C VAL A 41 10.07 2.67 -2.92
N GLN A 42 10.13 3.01 -4.20
CA GLN A 42 9.18 3.89 -4.83
C GLN A 42 8.22 3.07 -5.69
N LEU A 43 6.91 3.12 -5.41
CA LEU A 43 5.87 2.40 -6.15
C LEU A 43 4.80 3.33 -6.68
N ASN A 44 4.21 2.96 -7.81
CA ASN A 44 2.97 3.58 -8.26
C ASN A 44 1.77 3.01 -7.51
N THR A 45 0.63 3.69 -7.53
CA THR A 45 -0.63 3.13 -7.04
C THR A 45 -1.50 2.60 -8.18
N ILE A 46 -2.36 1.64 -7.86
CA ILE A 46 -3.31 1.01 -8.78
C ILE A 46 -4.68 0.94 -8.12
N ASP A 47 -5.73 1.12 -8.92
CA ASP A 47 -7.11 0.90 -8.51
C ASP A 47 -7.36 -0.61 -8.34
N VAL A 48 -7.92 -0.98 -7.19
CA VAL A 48 -8.31 -2.34 -6.80
C VAL A 48 -9.75 -2.40 -6.27
N ALA A 49 -10.54 -1.33 -6.41
CA ALA A 49 -11.89 -1.21 -5.87
C ALA A 49 -12.82 -2.32 -6.39
N SER A 50 -12.59 -2.77 -7.62
CA SER A 50 -13.39 -3.79 -8.30
C SER A 50 -12.79 -5.20 -8.27
N ASP A 51 -11.63 -5.38 -7.62
CA ASP A 51 -10.90 -6.65 -7.65
C ASP A 51 -11.50 -7.74 -6.74
N GLY A 52 -12.38 -7.35 -5.80
CA GLY A 52 -13.01 -8.27 -4.84
C GLY A 52 -12.05 -8.86 -3.80
N ASN A 53 -10.86 -8.27 -3.62
CA ASN A 53 -9.87 -8.68 -2.63
C ASN A 53 -10.15 -8.05 -1.26
N VAL A 54 -9.47 -8.53 -0.22
CA VAL A 54 -9.61 -8.03 1.16
C VAL A 54 -9.33 -6.53 1.30
N ASP A 55 -8.51 -5.98 0.41
CA ASP A 55 -8.10 -4.58 0.36
C ASP A 55 -8.87 -3.74 -0.66
N SER A 56 -9.90 -4.28 -1.32
CA SER A 56 -10.71 -3.53 -2.29
C SER A 56 -11.42 -2.31 -1.67
N CYS A 57 -11.67 -2.32 -0.36
CA CYS A 57 -12.23 -1.15 0.33
C CYS A 57 -11.28 0.06 0.37
N GLN A 58 -10.00 -0.12 0.06
CA GLN A 58 -9.04 0.97 -0.02
C GLN A 58 -9.16 1.78 -1.32
N GLY A 59 -9.89 1.29 -2.32
CA GLY A 59 -10.01 1.93 -3.63
C GLY A 59 -8.73 1.75 -4.45
N HIS A 60 -7.60 2.24 -3.96
CA HIS A 60 -6.29 2.08 -4.57
C HIS A 60 -5.24 1.60 -3.56
N ILE A 61 -4.21 0.91 -4.05
CA ILE A 61 -3.08 0.41 -3.25
C ILE A 61 -1.76 0.59 -4.01
N PRO A 62 -0.59 0.49 -3.36
CA PRO A 62 0.68 0.46 -4.08
C PRO A 62 0.78 -0.79 -4.99
N ASP A 63 1.42 -0.64 -6.14
CA ASP A 63 1.51 -1.66 -7.17
C ASP A 63 2.65 -2.65 -6.89
N PHE A 64 2.29 -3.80 -6.30
CA PHE A 64 3.23 -4.87 -5.97
C PHE A 64 3.47 -5.86 -7.11
N ARG A 65 2.75 -5.73 -8.23
CA ARG A 65 2.84 -6.66 -9.37
C ARG A 65 4.25 -6.80 -9.97
N PRO A 66 5.13 -5.78 -9.96
CA PRO A 66 6.52 -5.95 -10.38
C PRO A 66 7.31 -6.97 -9.54
N TYR A 67 6.89 -7.22 -8.30
CA TYR A 67 7.57 -8.12 -7.37
C TYR A 67 6.85 -9.47 -7.22
N TRP A 68 5.52 -9.46 -7.29
CA TRP A 68 4.69 -10.65 -7.09
C TRP A 68 4.15 -11.27 -8.38
N GLY A 69 4.34 -10.61 -9.52
CA GLY A 69 3.66 -10.94 -10.76
C GLY A 69 2.19 -10.51 -10.75
N THR A 70 1.47 -10.81 -11.84
CA THR A 70 0.08 -10.34 -12.05
C THR A 70 -0.99 -11.40 -11.81
N LYS A 71 -0.60 -12.62 -11.43
CA LYS A 71 -1.51 -13.76 -11.22
C LYS A 71 -1.70 -14.07 -9.74
N GLU A 72 -1.64 -15.34 -9.36
CA GLU A 72 -1.83 -15.85 -8.01
C GLU A 72 -0.98 -15.10 -6.99
N GLY A 73 0.25 -14.72 -7.34
CA GLY A 73 1.11 -13.90 -6.47
C GLY A 73 0.49 -12.59 -5.99
N PHE A 74 -0.22 -11.87 -6.87
CA PHE A 74 -0.93 -10.64 -6.52
C PHE A 74 -2.34 -10.91 -6.02
N SER A 75 -3.06 -11.87 -6.62
CA SER A 75 -4.43 -12.19 -6.22
C SER A 75 -4.52 -12.85 -4.84
N TRP A 76 -3.51 -13.60 -4.43
CA TRP A 76 -3.46 -14.28 -3.13
C TRP A 76 -2.61 -13.46 -2.17
N ARG A 77 -3.17 -12.32 -1.78
CA ARG A 77 -2.56 -11.39 -0.83
C ARG A 77 -3.47 -11.16 0.36
N ASP A 78 -2.83 -10.86 1.47
CA ASP A 78 -3.49 -10.49 2.73
C ASP A 78 -2.97 -9.12 3.19
N ILE A 79 -3.73 -8.48 4.06
CA ILE A 79 -3.46 -7.15 4.57
C ILE A 79 -3.47 -7.11 6.10
N VAL A 80 -2.43 -6.50 6.66
CA VAL A 80 -2.30 -6.24 8.09
C VAL A 80 -2.35 -4.74 8.31
N GLN A 81 -3.19 -4.30 9.25
CA GLN A 81 -3.30 -2.89 9.61
C GLN A 81 -2.86 -2.67 11.06
N PHE A 82 -2.16 -1.57 11.28
CA PHE A 82 -1.86 -1.08 12.63
C PHE A 82 -1.79 0.44 12.64
N THR A 83 -2.12 1.02 13.79
CA THR A 83 -2.13 2.48 13.99
C THR A 83 -1.11 2.85 15.05
N VAL A 84 -0.32 3.87 14.76
CA VAL A 84 0.70 4.40 15.65
C VAL A 84 0.30 5.81 16.07
N ARG A 85 0.37 6.08 17.38
CA ARG A 85 0.02 7.35 17.99
C ARG A 85 1.07 7.73 19.03
N ASP A 86 1.06 9.01 19.40
CA ASP A 86 1.81 9.56 20.53
C ASP A 86 3.33 9.29 20.48
N GLN A 87 3.88 9.18 19.27
CA GLN A 87 5.33 9.06 19.07
C GLN A 87 6.03 10.39 19.28
N SER A 88 7.25 10.34 19.83
CA SER A 88 8.11 11.51 20.02
C SER A 88 8.48 12.19 18.70
N LEU A 89 8.57 11.41 17.62
CA LEU A 89 8.69 11.91 16.25
C LEU A 89 7.29 11.95 15.60
N PRO A 90 6.72 13.14 15.34
CA PRO A 90 5.35 13.26 14.85
C PRO A 90 5.09 12.55 13.52
N GLU A 91 6.11 12.48 12.66
CA GLU A 91 6.04 11.79 11.36
C GLU A 91 5.83 10.27 11.47
N LEU A 92 6.04 9.66 12.64
CA LEU A 92 5.77 8.24 12.89
C LEU A 92 4.31 7.97 13.27
N ASN A 93 3.53 9.01 13.58
CA ASN A 93 2.11 8.85 13.84
C ASN A 93 1.39 8.66 12.50
N GLY A 94 0.49 7.69 12.45
CA GLY A 94 -0.14 7.27 11.20
C GLY A 94 -0.93 5.99 11.33
N ALA A 95 -1.72 5.69 10.31
CA ALA A 95 -2.18 4.34 10.04
C ALA A 95 -1.26 3.71 9.00
N TYR A 96 -1.00 2.43 9.15
CA TYR A 96 -0.08 1.71 8.29
C TYR A 96 -0.73 0.41 7.84
N SER A 97 -0.66 0.17 6.54
CA SER A 97 -1.15 -1.05 5.90
C SER A 97 0.04 -1.82 5.36
N GLY A 98 0.16 -3.09 5.75
CA GLY A 98 1.16 -4.04 5.28
C GLY A 98 0.51 -5.10 4.40
N TRP A 99 1.08 -5.35 3.23
CA TRP A 99 0.61 -6.41 2.31
C TRP A 99 1.63 -7.54 2.24
N LYS A 100 1.12 -8.77 2.23
CA LYS A 100 1.89 -10.02 2.09
C LYS A 100 1.21 -10.96 1.09
N SER A 101 2.00 -11.71 0.32
CA SER A 101 1.48 -12.79 -0.51
C SER A 101 1.55 -14.14 0.21
N PHE A 102 0.62 -15.04 -0.10
CA PHE A 102 0.63 -16.43 0.37
C PHE A 102 0.64 -17.45 -0.79
N ALA A 103 1.02 -17.01 -2.00
CA ALA A 103 1.17 -17.85 -3.18
C ALA A 103 2.46 -18.70 -3.17
N LEU A 104 2.52 -19.70 -2.27
CA LEU A 104 3.70 -20.56 -2.04
C LEU A 104 4.22 -21.25 -3.32
N ASP A 105 3.32 -21.60 -4.24
CA ASP A 105 3.66 -22.29 -5.49
C ASP A 105 4.26 -21.34 -6.55
N HIS A 106 4.20 -20.03 -6.32
CA HIS A 106 4.56 -19.01 -7.31
C HIS A 106 5.62 -18.02 -6.84
N ILE A 107 5.76 -17.84 -5.52
CA ILE A 107 6.65 -16.88 -4.92
C ILE A 107 7.46 -17.57 -3.81
N PRO A 108 8.81 -17.39 -3.76
CA PRO A 108 9.64 -17.98 -2.72
C PRO A 108 9.18 -17.60 -1.31
N LEU A 109 9.34 -18.52 -0.35
CA LEU A 109 9.11 -18.21 1.06
C LEU A 109 10.12 -17.16 1.53
N SER A 110 9.63 -16.13 2.22
CA SER A 110 10.43 -15.07 2.81
C SER A 110 11.23 -15.60 3.99
N GLU A 111 12.53 -15.28 4.00
CA GLU A 111 13.43 -15.58 5.12
C GLU A 111 13.10 -14.76 6.37
N HIS A 112 12.43 -13.61 6.21
CA HIS A 112 12.05 -12.76 7.34
C HIS A 112 10.75 -13.19 7.99
N THR A 113 9.77 -13.65 7.22
CA THR A 113 8.37 -13.50 7.64
C THR A 113 7.50 -14.76 7.59
N GLY A 114 7.98 -15.85 6.98
CA GLY A 114 7.19 -17.07 6.84
C GLY A 114 5.96 -16.95 5.93
N PHE A 115 5.86 -15.88 5.13
CA PHE A 115 4.93 -15.75 3.99
C PHE A 115 5.72 -15.60 2.68
N CYS A 116 5.03 -15.49 1.54
CA CYS A 116 5.69 -15.55 0.24
C CYS A 116 6.15 -14.17 -0.23
N GLY A 117 7.40 -14.10 -0.64
CA GLY A 117 8.00 -12.96 -1.33
C GLY A 117 8.24 -11.75 -0.45
N ASP A 118 8.44 -10.64 -1.14
CA ASP A 118 8.60 -9.34 -0.51
C ASP A 118 7.29 -8.96 0.20
N ALA A 119 7.39 -8.24 1.32
CA ALA A 119 6.26 -7.51 1.90
C ALA A 119 6.42 -6.01 1.67
N PHE A 120 5.30 -5.31 1.67
CA PHE A 120 5.26 -3.87 1.48
C PHE A 120 4.40 -3.22 2.55
N VAL A 121 4.82 -2.05 3.04
CA VAL A 121 4.05 -1.26 4.00
C VAL A 121 3.92 0.16 3.50
N ALA A 122 2.68 0.65 3.43
CA ALA A 122 2.36 2.03 3.11
C ALA A 122 1.81 2.74 4.35
N LYS A 123 2.00 4.05 4.40
CA LYS A 123 1.48 4.92 5.44
C LYS A 123 0.32 5.74 4.90
N THR A 124 -0.70 5.89 5.74
CA THR A 124 -1.79 6.84 5.54
C THR A 124 -1.87 7.73 6.78
N PRO A 125 -2.39 8.97 6.63
CA PRO A 125 -2.90 9.69 7.78
C PRO A 125 -3.96 8.84 8.49
N ILE A 126 -4.13 9.10 9.78
CA ILE A 126 -5.00 8.32 10.63
C ILE A 126 -6.46 8.52 10.18
N TRP A 127 -7.10 7.43 9.73
CA TRP A 127 -8.51 7.40 9.32
C TRP A 127 -8.88 8.31 8.14
N GLU A 128 -7.91 8.68 7.30
CA GLU A 128 -8.20 9.50 6.11
C GLU A 128 -8.50 8.63 4.88
N TYR A 129 -9.73 8.75 4.41
CA TYR A 129 -10.21 8.26 3.13
C TYR A 129 -10.87 9.43 2.39
N ASP A 130 -10.68 9.51 1.08
CA ASP A 130 -11.40 10.44 0.21
C ASP A 130 -12.38 9.69 -0.72
N GLU A 131 -13.00 10.42 -1.64
CA GLU A 131 -13.95 9.85 -2.62
C GLU A 131 -13.34 8.76 -3.54
N ASN A 132 -12.00 8.67 -3.59
CA ASN A 132 -11.24 7.72 -4.41
C ASN A 132 -10.54 6.62 -3.56
N GLY A 133 -10.75 6.59 -2.24
CA GLY A 133 -10.22 5.57 -1.34
C GLY A 133 -9.18 6.07 -0.34
N ALA A 134 -8.19 5.24 -0.03
CA ALA A 134 -7.19 5.50 1.01
C ALA A 134 -6.24 6.63 0.62
N VAL A 135 -6.02 7.62 1.49
CA VAL A 135 -5.03 8.67 1.20
C VAL A 135 -3.66 8.24 1.72
N TYR A 136 -2.68 8.12 0.83
CA TYR A 136 -1.31 7.76 1.20
C TYR A 136 -0.43 8.99 1.48
N GLU A 137 0.66 8.74 2.21
CA GLU A 137 1.77 9.67 2.40
C GLU A 137 3.11 8.92 2.35
N ASP A 138 4.19 9.62 2.03
CA ASP A 138 5.51 9.00 1.93
C ASP A 138 5.95 8.37 3.26
N PHE A 139 6.46 7.14 3.17
CA PHE A 139 6.87 6.39 4.35
C PHE A 139 8.04 7.06 5.08
N PRO A 140 7.94 7.31 6.40
CA PRO A 140 8.96 8.03 7.13
C PRO A 140 10.22 7.17 7.31
N ILE A 141 11.37 7.64 6.82
CA ILE A 141 12.66 6.93 6.96
C ILE A 141 13.04 6.64 8.42
N ALA A 142 12.60 7.49 9.36
CA ALA A 142 12.80 7.30 10.79
C ALA A 142 12.18 6.00 11.30
N PHE A 143 11.10 5.51 10.66
CA PHE A 143 10.42 4.28 11.05
C PHE A 143 11.35 3.06 10.94
N VAL A 144 12.16 2.99 9.87
CA VAL A 144 13.11 1.89 9.61
C VAL A 144 14.12 1.74 10.75
N ARG A 145 14.40 2.82 11.49
CA ARG A 145 15.35 2.83 12.61
C ARG A 145 14.67 2.82 13.98
N SER A 146 13.35 2.72 14.01
CA SER A 146 12.55 2.76 15.22
C SER A 146 12.15 1.35 15.69
N PRO A 147 11.77 1.17 16.96
CA PRO A 147 11.20 -0.09 17.45
C PRO A 147 9.91 -0.53 16.70
N LEU A 148 9.23 0.40 16.04
CA LEU A 148 8.02 0.10 15.26
C LEU A 148 8.29 -0.87 14.11
N LEU A 149 9.52 -0.92 13.57
CA LEU A 149 9.87 -1.92 12.56
C LEU A 149 9.76 -3.33 13.12
N GLY A 150 10.25 -3.58 14.34
CA GLY A 150 10.12 -4.89 14.99
C GLY A 150 8.65 -5.26 15.20
N MET A 151 7.85 -4.32 15.72
CA MET A 151 6.40 -4.54 15.93
C MET A 151 5.66 -4.82 14.62
N MET A 152 6.02 -4.13 13.53
CA MET A 152 5.46 -4.37 12.19
C MET A 152 5.82 -5.77 11.71
N LEU A 153 7.09 -6.18 11.82
CA LEU A 153 7.51 -7.52 11.41
C LEU A 153 6.76 -8.61 12.18
N GLU A 154 6.67 -8.48 13.51
CA GLU A 154 5.88 -9.38 14.36
C GLU A 154 4.42 -9.46 13.91
N ARG A 155 3.77 -8.31 13.67
CA ARG A 155 2.37 -8.28 13.26
C ARG A 155 2.13 -8.84 11.85
N MET A 156 3.13 -8.76 10.98
CA MET A 156 3.08 -9.35 9.65
C MET A 156 3.19 -10.88 9.70
N HIS A 157 3.80 -11.45 10.75
CA HIS A 157 3.79 -12.90 11.02
C HIS A 157 2.45 -13.39 11.56
N ASP A 158 1.77 -12.59 12.36
CA ASP A 158 0.46 -12.96 12.92
C ASP A 158 -0.57 -13.17 11.79
N ARG A 159 -1.29 -14.29 11.90
CA ARG A 159 -2.38 -14.72 11.01
C ARG A 159 -3.72 -14.42 11.66
#